data_AF-A0A970P064-F1
#
_entry.id   AF-A0A970P064-F1
#
_cell.length_a   1.000
_cell.length_b   1.000
_cell.length_c   1.000
_cell.angle_alpha   90.00
_cell.angle_beta   90.00
_cell.angle_gamma   90.00
#
_symmetry.space_group_name_H-M   'P 1'
#
loop_
_entity.id
_entity.type
_entity.pdbx_description
1 polymer ?
#
loop_
_entity_poly.entity_id
_entity_poly.type
_entity_poly.pdbx_seq_one_letter_code
_entity_poly.pdbx_strand_id
1 'polypeptide(L)'
;MKTNRRVFLKTMGAGTLGLGMVPVFQLTSCASKTKDNDLLTFMITGDPNVEGLPKWPVYTKENGEIMILNDTCEVRNDPDREGRKLL
;
A
#
# COMPACT_ATOMS: atom_id res chain seq x y z
N MET A 1 -14.06 46.66 -14.07
CA MET A 1 -13.72 46.18 -12.71
C MET A 1 -13.11 44.80 -12.82
N LYS A 2 -11.83 44.63 -12.49
CA LYS A 2 -11.08 43.36 -12.66
C LYS A 2 -11.13 42.58 -11.35
N THR A 3 -11.97 41.55 -11.31
CA THR A 3 -12.20 40.71 -10.12
C THR A 3 -10.96 39.87 -9.80
N ASN A 4 -10.31 40.20 -8.69
CA ASN A 4 -9.12 39.53 -8.19
C ASN A 4 -9.52 38.18 -7.56
N ARG A 5 -9.34 37.09 -8.31
CA ARG A 5 -9.43 35.68 -7.85
C ARG A 5 -8.66 35.37 -6.55
N ARG A 6 -7.73 36.24 -6.16
CA ARG A 6 -6.93 36.16 -4.93
C ARG A 6 -7.71 36.50 -3.65
N VAL A 7 -8.85 37.18 -3.76
CA VAL A 7 -9.71 37.52 -2.61
C VAL A 7 -10.57 36.32 -2.21
N PHE A 8 -11.05 35.53 -3.18
CA PHE A 8 -11.93 34.39 -2.92
C PHE A 8 -11.28 33.32 -2.03
N LEU A 9 -10.02 32.95 -2.31
CA LEU A 9 -9.30 31.94 -1.52
C LEU A 9 -8.93 32.41 -0.11
N LYS A 10 -8.89 33.72 0.15
CA LYS A 10 -8.71 34.25 1.51
C LYS A 10 -10.02 34.26 2.32
N THR A 11 -11.17 34.25 1.66
CA THR A 11 -12.50 34.33 2.30
C THR A 11 -13.13 32.96 2.59
N MET A 12 -12.59 31.84 2.08
CA MET A 12 -13.03 30.49 2.45
C MET A 12 -12.20 29.83 3.58
N GLY A 13 -11.26 30.55 4.19
CA GLY A 13 -10.38 30.02 5.26
C GLY A 13 -10.92 30.13 6.70
N ALA A 14 -12.12 30.67 6.92
CA ALA A 14 -12.69 30.87 8.24
C ALA A 14 -14.18 30.51 8.25
N GLY A 15 -14.49 29.22 8.35
CA GLY A 15 -15.88 28.78 8.48
C GLY A 15 -15.99 27.30 8.84
N THR A 16 -16.71 27.06 9.95
CA THR A 16 -17.33 25.80 10.38
C THR A 16 -16.43 24.64 10.84
N LEU A 17 -16.15 24.63 12.14
CA LEU A 17 -16.03 23.41 12.95
C LEU A 17 -17.35 22.61 12.83
N GLY A 18 -17.40 21.71 11.86
CA GLY A 18 -18.46 20.71 11.69
C GLY A 18 -17.99 19.35 12.20
N LEU A 19 -18.71 18.82 13.18
CA LEU A 19 -18.66 17.47 13.74
C LEU A 19 -18.36 16.36 12.71
N GLY A 20 -17.49 15.41 13.07
CA GLY A 20 -17.42 14.12 12.38
C GLY A 20 -16.12 13.37 12.61
N MET A 21 -16.15 12.40 13.52
CA MET A 21 -15.17 11.32 13.62
C MET A 21 -14.95 10.70 12.23
N VAL A 22 -13.71 10.70 11.74
CA VAL A 22 -13.25 9.66 10.84
C VAL A 22 -11.87 9.25 11.35
N PRO A 23 -11.65 8.00 11.78
CA PRO A 23 -10.30 7.53 11.98
C PRO A 23 -9.59 7.68 10.64
N VAL A 24 -8.51 8.46 10.61
CA VAL A 24 -7.51 8.35 9.56
C VAL A 24 -6.94 6.95 9.72
N PHE A 25 -7.62 5.95 9.16
CA PHE A 25 -6.96 4.76 8.67
C PHE A 25 -5.97 5.30 7.66
N GLN A 26 -4.73 5.46 8.13
CA GLN A 26 -3.60 5.63 7.25
C GLN A 26 -3.57 4.36 6.40
N LEU A 27 -4.27 4.42 5.25
CA LEU A 27 -3.97 3.56 4.14
C LEU A 27 -2.52 3.92 3.81
N THR A 28 -1.61 3.09 4.28
CA THR A 28 -0.26 2.93 3.74
C THR A 28 -0.44 2.47 2.30
N SER A 29 -0.88 3.40 1.45
CA SER A 29 -0.88 3.28 0.02
C SER A 29 0.59 3.12 -0.34
N CYS A 30 0.95 1.92 -0.77
CA CYS A 30 2.17 1.70 -1.52
C CYS A 30 2.00 2.46 -2.84
N ALA A 31 2.18 3.78 -2.80
CA ALA A 31 2.02 4.69 -3.91
C ALA A 31 3.25 4.53 -4.82
N SER A 32 3.23 3.45 -5.62
CA SER A 32 3.71 3.26 -7.00
C SER A 32 5.01 3.94 -7.49
N LYS A 33 5.86 4.51 -6.64
CA LYS A 33 7.19 5.04 -7.01
C LYS A 33 8.34 4.24 -6.39
N THR A 34 8.04 3.20 -5.60
CA THR A 34 9.01 2.41 -4.84
C THR A 34 9.17 0.96 -5.36
N LYS A 35 8.30 0.50 -6.26
CA LYS A 35 8.26 -0.91 -6.72
C LYS A 35 9.57 -1.36 -7.40
N ASP A 36 10.24 -0.48 -8.14
CA ASP A 36 11.46 -0.83 -8.88
C ASP A 36 12.66 -1.07 -7.93
N ASN A 37 12.88 -0.17 -6.97
CA ASN A 37 14.02 -0.29 -6.04
C ASN A 37 13.85 -1.47 -5.07
N ASP A 38 12.62 -1.72 -4.62
CA ASP A 38 12.30 -2.82 -3.71
C ASP A 38 12.53 -4.19 -4.38
N LEU A 39 12.08 -4.35 -5.63
CA LEU A 39 12.30 -5.56 -6.41
C LEU A 39 13.78 -5.74 -6.77
N LEU A 40 14.48 -4.67 -7.14
CA LEU A 40 15.92 -4.72 -7.44
C LEU A 40 16.72 -5.17 -6.22
N THR A 41 16.37 -4.70 -5.03
CA THR A 41 17.04 -5.07 -3.78
C THR A 41 16.81 -6.55 -3.45
N PHE A 42 15.59 -7.07 -3.67
CA PHE A 42 15.32 -8.51 -3.58
C PHE A 42 16.17 -9.32 -4.56
N MET A 43 16.30 -8.88 -5.81
CA MET A 43 17.12 -9.59 -6.82
C MET A 43 18.62 -9.59 -6.46
N ILE A 44 19.11 -8.57 -5.76
CA ILE A 44 20.51 -8.46 -5.34
C ILE A 44 20.78 -9.27 -4.06
N THR A 45 19.93 -9.12 -3.05
CA THR A 45 20.15 -9.67 -1.69
C THR A 45 19.55 -11.06 -1.52
N GLY A 46 18.52 -11.40 -2.30
CA GLY A 46 17.69 -12.59 -2.12
C GLY A 46 16.70 -12.48 -0.95
N ASP A 47 16.69 -11.37 -0.22
CA ASP A 47 15.76 -11.10 0.89
C ASP A 47 14.65 -10.14 0.42
N PRO A 48 13.37 -10.57 0.41
CA PRO A 48 12.26 -9.73 -0.02
C PRO A 48 11.81 -8.72 1.04
N ASN A 49 12.37 -8.75 2.26
CA ASN A 49 11.96 -7.91 3.37
C ASN A 49 12.62 -6.51 3.32
N VAL A 50 12.19 -5.70 2.36
CA VAL A 50 12.70 -4.34 2.13
C VAL A 50 11.72 -3.27 2.62
N GLU A 51 12.22 -2.04 2.79
CA GLU A 51 11.43 -0.91 3.28
C GLU A 51 10.36 -0.48 2.27
N GLY A 52 9.14 -1.02 2.42
CA GLY A 52 8.03 -0.76 1.50
C GLY A 52 7.15 -1.98 1.23
N LEU A 53 7.66 -3.17 1.53
CA LEU A 53 6.92 -4.43 1.40
C LEU A 53 6.52 -4.99 2.77
N PRO A 54 5.38 -5.70 2.86
CA PRO A 54 5.03 -6.44 4.06
C PRO A 54 6.06 -7.54 4.31
N LYS A 55 6.26 -7.89 5.59
CA LYS A 55 7.17 -8.96 5.98
C LYS A 55 6.73 -10.28 5.35
N TRP A 56 7.56 -10.84 4.47
CA TRP A 56 7.34 -12.14 3.84
C TRP A 56 8.20 -13.20 4.53
N PRO A 57 7.59 -14.10 5.33
CA PRO A 57 8.30 -15.21 5.93
C PRO A 57 8.74 -16.22 4.87
N VAL A 58 9.73 -17.05 5.22
CA VAL A 58 10.20 -18.15 4.38
C VAL A 58 9.05 -19.12 4.10
N TYR A 59 8.95 -19.56 2.85
CA TYR A 59 7.94 -20.52 2.43
C TYR A 59 8.06 -21.85 3.20
N THR A 60 6.95 -22.29 3.80
CA THR A 60 6.79 -23.63 4.37
C THR A 60 5.74 -24.42 3.58
N LYS A 61 5.86 -25.75 3.51
CA LYS A 61 4.86 -26.58 2.80
C LYS A 61 3.53 -26.64 3.55
N GLU A 62 3.60 -26.49 4.86
CA GLU A 62 2.50 -26.60 5.79
C GLU A 62 1.52 -25.42 5.62
N ASN A 63 2.05 -24.20 5.69
CA ASN A 63 1.25 -22.96 5.64
C ASN A 63 1.24 -22.30 4.26
N GLY A 64 2.23 -22.58 3.40
CA GLY A 64 2.31 -22.06 2.04
C GLY A 64 2.39 -20.54 1.99
N GLU A 65 3.24 -19.91 2.79
CA GLU A 65 3.36 -18.46 2.86
C GLU A 65 3.88 -17.88 1.53
N ILE A 66 3.06 -17.06 0.86
CA ILE A 66 3.41 -16.40 -0.40
C ILE A 66 3.10 -14.91 -0.36
N MET A 67 3.94 -14.12 -1.04
CA MET A 67 3.69 -12.69 -1.26
C MET A 67 3.01 -12.48 -2.60
N ILE A 68 1.88 -11.77 -2.58
CA ILE A 68 1.14 -11.36 -3.77
C ILE A 68 1.62 -9.97 -4.17
N LEU A 69 2.28 -9.88 -5.32
CA LEU A 69 2.77 -8.65 -5.91
C LEU A 69 1.70 -8.00 -6.79
N ASN A 70 0.84 -7.17 -6.19
CA ASN A 70 -0.17 -6.37 -6.88
C ASN A 70 0.00 -4.87 -6.59
N ASP A 71 -0.99 -4.05 -6.97
CA ASP A 71 -1.07 -2.64 -6.57
C ASP A 71 -0.88 -2.49 -5.05
N THR A 72 -1.56 -3.37 -4.30
CA THR A 72 -1.34 -3.57 -2.86
C THR A 72 -0.60 -4.89 -2.67
N CYS A 73 0.60 -4.82 -2.09
CA CYS A 73 1.36 -6.02 -1.73
C CYS A 73 0.82 -6.60 -0.42
N GLU A 74 0.56 -7.90 -0.41
CA GLU A 74 0.07 -8.63 0.76
C GLU A 74 0.72 -10.01 0.85
N VAL A 75 0.80 -10.55 2.07
CA VAL A 75 1.28 -11.92 2.31
C VAL A 75 0.08 -12.78 2.68
N ARG A 76 -0.06 -13.92 2.01
CA ARG A 76 -1.14 -14.88 2.22
C ARG A 76 -0.59 -16.29 2.43
N ASN A 77 -1.38 -17.09 3.15
CA ASN A 77 -1.06 -18.47 3.45
C ASN A 77 -1.87 -19.39 2.52
N ASP A 78 -1.16 -20.06 1.63
CA ASP A 78 -1.64 -21.06 0.67
C ASP A 78 -2.96 -20.71 -0.04
N PRO A 79 -3.01 -19.58 -0.79
CA PRO A 79 -4.22 -19.19 -1.51
C PRO A 79 -4.59 -20.17 -2.64
N ASP A 80 -3.60 -20.90 -3.19
CA ASP A 80 -3.79 -21.79 -4.33
C ASP A 80 -3.94 -23.29 -3.94
N ARG A 81 -4.18 -23.60 -2.65
CA ARG A 81 -4.28 -24.98 -2.14
C ARG A 81 -5.24 -25.83 -2.96
N GLU A 82 -6.44 -25.29 -3.22
CA GLU A 82 -7.49 -26.00 -3.95
C GLU A 82 -7.10 -26.21 -5.42
N GLY A 83 -6.43 -25.23 -6.05
CA GLY A 83 -5.90 -25.37 -7.40
C GLY A 83 -4.84 -26.47 -7.51
N ARG A 84 -3.93 -26.56 -6.53
CA ARG A 84 -2.87 -27.58 -6.52
C ARG A 84 -3.38 -29.02 -6.35
N LYS A 85 -4.56 -29.21 -5.75
CA LYS A 85 -5.18 -30.55 -5.61
C LYS A 85 -5.71 -31.10 -6.93
N LEU A 86 -5.87 -30.26 -7.95
CA LEU A 86 -6.48 -30.62 -9.24
C LEU A 86 -5.44 -30.97 -10.31
N LEU A 87 -4.14 -30.87 -10.00
CA LEU A 87 -3.00 -31.20 -10.88
C LEU A 87 -2.51 -32.62 -10.63
#